data_AF-A0AA95FLZ5-F1
#
_entry.id   AF-A0AA95FLZ5-F1
#
_cell.length_a   1.000
_cell.length_b   1.000
_cell.length_c   1.000
_cell.angle_alpha   90.00
_cell.angle_beta   90.00
_cell.angle_gamma   90.00
#
_symmetry.space_group_name_H-M   'P 1'
#
loop_
_entity.id
_entity.type
_entity.pdbx_description
1 polymer ?
#
loop_
_entity_poly.entity_id
_entity_poly.type
_entity_poly.pdbx_seq_one_letter_code
_entity_poly.pdbx_strand_id
1 'polypeptide(L)'
;METEHIQKLFTHLEEVITWRINNSSEYFDVGAPEFIRNNYQGFQLGDYVSAKGLTHQEVIILLMALLPRLDPSLLKNIYLEFPSSALFDYCSTNENGRLFYPTVQAVQYVLGGESISERLKALDHFNPDSVLIKDELIARHNSSIYVDQEAFNTIIFGVELLPKMSNDFPAEQINTSRSWTDLILPQNTLNELQTIEAWYNNSRILMEDWGMQKKLKPGFRVLFYGDPGTGKTLAASLLGKYTKRPVFRVDVSMLVSKYIGETEKQLAKLFDKAENKNWILFFDEADAIFGKRTNVRDAHDKYANQEVSYLLQRIETFSGLIILASNFKNNMDKAFTRRFHSCIKFNNPKKEERLRIWQHNLPEQLQLEDINLEEVATRYELTGSNIMNVIQDVSLKTIASKAPDYRVSLEMLLESIKKEYVKEDKIFS
;
A
#
# COMPACT_ATOMS: atom_id res chain seq x y z
N MET A 1 27.21 -14.60 2.70
CA MET A 1 27.54 -14.03 1.37
C MET A 1 27.23 -12.54 1.38
N GLU A 2 26.02 -12.10 1.75
CA GLU A 2 25.67 -10.67 1.84
C GLU A 2 26.53 -9.83 2.81
N THR A 3 26.96 -10.39 3.95
CA THR A 3 27.76 -9.65 4.95
C THR A 3 29.10 -9.15 4.41
N GLU A 4 29.79 -9.93 3.56
CA GLU A 4 31.06 -9.52 2.95
C GLU A 4 30.84 -8.37 1.94
N HIS A 5 29.73 -8.40 1.21
CA HIS A 5 29.37 -7.33 0.28
C HIS A 5 28.96 -6.04 0.99
N ILE A 6 28.21 -6.15 2.10
CA ILE A 6 27.90 -5.00 2.96
C ILE A 6 29.19 -4.41 3.54
N GLN A 7 30.12 -5.25 3.99
CA GLN A 7 31.43 -4.78 4.48
C GLN A 7 32.18 -3.99 3.40
N LYS A 8 32.21 -4.47 2.15
CA LYS A 8 32.83 -3.75 1.02
C LYS A 8 32.23 -2.36 0.79
N LEU A 9 30.92 -2.18 0.99
CA LEU A 9 30.29 -0.85 0.91
C LEU A 9 30.74 0.08 2.04
N PHE A 10 30.85 -0.44 3.26
CA PHE A 10 31.31 0.37 4.39
C PHE A 10 32.81 0.66 4.34
N THR A 11 33.62 -0.26 3.80
CA THR A 11 35.03 0.02 3.46
C THR A 11 35.13 1.16 2.44
N HIS A 12 34.29 1.16 1.39
CA HIS A 12 34.26 2.27 0.45
C HIS A 12 33.82 3.58 1.11
N LEU A 13 32.82 3.55 2.00
CA LEU A 13 32.43 4.74 2.76
C LEU A 13 33.59 5.26 3.62
N GLU A 14 34.33 4.36 4.29
CA GLU A 14 35.51 4.69 5.08
C GLU A 14 36.62 5.33 4.22
N GLU A 15 36.87 4.81 3.02
CA GLU A 15 37.80 5.40 2.05
C GLU A 15 37.38 6.82 1.66
N VAL A 16 36.10 7.05 1.38
CA VAL A 16 35.56 8.37 1.04
C VAL A 16 35.66 9.36 2.20
N ILE A 17 35.31 8.93 3.41
CA ILE A 17 35.41 9.78 4.61
C ILE A 17 36.88 10.13 4.88
N THR A 18 37.77 9.14 4.83
CA THR A 18 39.21 9.33 5.04
C THR A 18 39.81 10.23 3.97
N TRP A 19 39.41 10.05 2.70
CA TRP A 19 39.81 10.96 1.63
C TRP A 19 39.37 12.39 1.93
N ARG A 20 38.12 12.60 2.36
CA ARG A 20 37.63 13.95 2.68
C ARG A 20 38.41 14.59 3.83
N ILE A 21 38.74 13.83 4.88
CA ILE A 21 39.51 14.33 6.01
C ILE A 21 40.89 14.82 5.55
N ASN A 22 41.53 14.09 4.63
CA ASN A 22 42.85 14.46 4.11
C ASN A 22 42.81 15.53 3.01
N ASN A 23 41.66 15.73 2.36
CA ASN A 23 41.49 16.63 1.20
C ASN A 23 40.32 17.60 1.45
N SER A 24 40.38 18.38 2.54
CA SER A 24 39.26 19.22 3.01
C SER A 24 38.84 20.33 2.01
N SER A 25 39.75 20.77 1.14
CA SER A 25 39.49 21.82 0.15
C SER A 25 39.17 21.29 -1.26
N GLU A 26 39.25 19.98 -1.51
CA GLU A 26 39.04 19.42 -2.86
C GLU A 26 37.57 19.21 -3.21
N TYR A 27 37.24 19.34 -4.50
CA TYR A 27 35.90 19.05 -5.02
C TYR A 27 35.61 17.55 -5.01
N PHE A 28 34.47 17.18 -4.45
CA PHE A 28 34.06 15.77 -4.29
C PHE A 28 33.99 15.04 -5.62
N ASP A 29 33.38 15.66 -6.63
CA ASP A 29 33.13 15.05 -7.95
C ASP A 29 34.41 14.82 -8.77
N VAL A 30 35.57 15.28 -8.29
CA VAL A 30 36.85 15.18 -9.00
C VAL A 30 37.82 14.24 -8.30
N GLY A 31 37.90 14.30 -6.97
CA GLY A 31 38.94 13.60 -6.21
C GLY A 31 38.45 12.45 -5.34
N ALA A 32 37.15 12.38 -5.02
CA ALA A 32 36.65 11.35 -4.11
C ALA A 32 36.71 9.95 -4.76
N PRO A 33 36.99 8.88 -3.97
CA PRO A 33 36.87 7.52 -4.46
C PRO A 33 35.47 7.27 -5.07
N GLU A 34 35.42 6.98 -6.37
CA GLU A 34 34.14 6.85 -7.08
C GLU A 34 33.39 5.57 -6.71
N PHE A 35 32.06 5.68 -6.59
CA PHE A 35 31.19 4.51 -6.45
C PHE A 35 30.91 3.86 -7.81
N ILE A 36 31.70 2.84 -8.14
CA ILE A 36 31.53 2.07 -9.38
C ILE A 36 30.43 1.02 -9.19
N ARG A 37 29.21 1.31 -9.68
CA ARG A 37 28.00 0.46 -9.50
C ARG A 37 28.22 -1.02 -9.82
N ASN A 38 28.97 -1.33 -10.89
CA ASN A 38 29.22 -2.71 -11.32
C ASN A 38 30.01 -3.54 -10.28
N ASN A 39 30.76 -2.90 -9.39
CA ASN A 39 31.52 -3.58 -8.34
C ASN A 39 30.63 -4.04 -7.18
N TYR A 40 29.39 -3.57 -7.12
CA TYR A 40 28.46 -3.80 -6.02
C TYR A 40 27.15 -4.42 -6.51
N GLN A 41 27.20 -5.32 -7.49
CA GLN A 41 26.04 -6.10 -7.95
C GLN A 41 26.03 -7.51 -7.34
N GLY A 42 24.85 -8.15 -7.32
CA GLY A 42 24.68 -9.52 -6.87
C GLY A 42 24.38 -9.68 -5.37
N PHE A 43 23.96 -8.59 -4.72
CA PHE A 43 23.41 -8.61 -3.36
C PHE A 43 22.41 -7.47 -3.17
N GLN A 44 21.48 -7.66 -2.23
CA GLN A 44 20.26 -6.86 -2.12
C GLN A 44 20.48 -5.33 -2.09
N LEU A 45 21.33 -4.82 -1.21
CA LEU A 45 21.59 -3.38 -1.09
C LEU A 45 22.25 -2.80 -2.36
N GLY A 46 23.21 -3.51 -2.93
CA GLY A 46 23.91 -3.08 -4.14
C GLY A 46 23.01 -3.09 -5.38
N ASP A 47 22.17 -4.11 -5.53
CA ASP A 47 21.16 -4.21 -6.58
C ASP A 47 20.08 -3.14 -6.41
N TYR A 48 19.67 -2.83 -5.17
CA TYR A 48 18.73 -1.76 -4.85
C TYR A 48 19.25 -0.39 -5.29
N VAL A 49 20.48 -0.05 -4.90
CA VAL A 49 21.16 1.21 -5.29
C VAL A 49 21.23 1.33 -6.81
N SER A 50 21.59 0.23 -7.49
CA SER A 50 21.70 0.18 -8.95
C SER A 50 20.34 0.37 -9.63
N ALA A 51 19.29 -0.30 -9.15
CA ALA A 51 17.94 -0.22 -9.71
C ALA A 51 17.30 1.16 -9.54
N LYS A 52 17.58 1.85 -8.43
CA LYS A 52 17.12 3.23 -8.17
C LYS A 52 17.91 4.29 -8.95
N GLY A 53 19.07 3.93 -9.50
CA GLY A 53 19.90 4.84 -10.27
C GLY A 53 20.53 5.96 -9.43
N LEU A 54 20.74 5.73 -8.13
CA LEU A 54 21.27 6.74 -7.19
C LEU A 54 22.65 7.26 -7.63
N THR A 55 22.83 8.57 -7.55
CA THR A 55 24.12 9.25 -7.78
C THR A 55 25.16 8.87 -6.73
N HIS A 56 26.44 9.13 -7.02
CA HIS A 56 27.52 8.82 -6.08
C HIS A 56 27.29 9.48 -4.71
N GLN A 57 26.90 10.76 -4.70
CA GLN A 57 26.61 11.50 -3.48
C GLN A 57 25.42 10.89 -2.73
N GLU A 58 24.33 10.53 -3.42
CA GLU A 58 23.16 9.90 -2.78
C GLU A 58 23.49 8.54 -2.15
N VAL A 59 24.39 7.77 -2.77
CA VAL A 59 24.90 6.51 -2.19
C VAL A 59 25.66 6.77 -0.90
N ILE A 60 26.57 7.76 -0.87
CA ILE A 60 27.30 8.11 0.34
C ILE A 60 26.35 8.57 1.46
N ILE A 61 25.34 9.39 1.14
CA ILE A 61 24.32 9.81 2.10
C ILE A 61 23.56 8.60 2.65
N LEU A 62 23.15 7.68 1.79
CA LEU A 62 22.44 6.46 2.19
C LEU A 62 23.29 5.57 3.09
N LEU A 63 24.57 5.35 2.73
CA LEU A 63 25.50 4.56 3.54
C LEU A 63 25.76 5.21 4.90
N MET A 64 25.92 6.54 4.96
CA MET A 64 26.00 7.27 6.22
C MET A 64 24.73 7.06 7.05
N ALA A 65 23.53 7.17 6.46
CA ALA A 65 22.28 6.93 7.17
C ALA A 65 22.10 5.47 7.66
N LEU A 66 22.77 4.49 7.04
CA LEU A 66 22.76 3.08 7.45
C LEU A 66 23.76 2.76 8.57
N LEU A 67 24.80 3.58 8.78
CA LEU A 67 25.84 3.38 9.80
C LEU A 67 25.29 3.05 11.18
N PRO A 68 24.31 3.79 11.74
CA PRO A 68 23.84 3.53 13.11
C PRO A 68 23.32 2.11 13.34
N ARG A 69 22.89 1.42 12.27
CA ARG A 69 22.33 0.06 12.34
C ARG A 69 23.29 -1.03 11.87
N LEU A 70 24.12 -0.75 10.86
CA LEU A 70 24.97 -1.76 10.23
C LEU A 70 26.41 -1.77 10.73
N ASP A 71 26.99 -0.59 10.97
CA ASP A 71 28.33 -0.45 11.55
C ASP A 71 28.43 0.82 12.42
N PRO A 72 27.87 0.78 13.65
CA PRO A 72 27.84 1.96 14.52
C PRO A 72 29.24 2.37 15.02
N SER A 73 30.27 1.54 14.83
CA SER A 73 31.62 1.81 15.34
C SER A 73 32.54 2.44 14.30
N LEU A 74 32.18 2.45 13.01
CA LEU A 74 33.00 2.98 11.93
C LEU A 74 33.48 4.42 12.18
N LEU A 75 32.56 5.35 12.47
CA LEU A 75 32.93 6.74 12.74
C LEU A 75 33.79 6.89 14.01
N LYS A 76 33.56 6.03 15.02
CA LYS A 76 34.41 6.00 16.21
C LYS A 76 35.82 5.54 15.86
N ASN A 77 35.97 4.53 15.01
CA ASN A 77 37.29 4.04 14.59
C ASN A 77 38.04 5.13 13.80
N ILE A 78 37.37 5.79 12.85
CA ILE A 78 37.94 6.93 12.12
C ILE A 78 38.31 8.08 13.08
N TYR A 79 37.50 8.36 14.10
CA TYR A 79 37.83 9.38 15.10
C TYR A 79 39.10 9.05 15.89
N LEU A 80 39.34 7.77 16.22
CA LEU A 80 40.56 7.37 16.92
C LEU A 80 41.81 7.58 16.06
N GLU A 81 41.69 7.48 14.74
CA GLU A 81 42.77 7.77 13.79
C GLU A 81 42.92 9.28 13.51
N PHE A 82 41.80 10.00 13.42
CA PHE A 82 41.74 11.43 13.06
C PHE A 82 40.97 12.28 14.09
N PRO A 83 41.42 12.38 15.35
CA PRO A 83 40.66 13.01 16.43
C PRO A 83 40.48 14.52 16.26
N SER A 84 41.32 15.16 15.44
CA SER A 84 41.27 16.61 15.16
C SER A 84 40.45 16.98 13.93
N SER A 85 39.77 16.01 13.30
CA SER A 85 38.96 16.27 12.10
C SER A 85 37.68 17.03 12.46
N ALA A 86 37.40 18.09 11.70
CA ALA A 86 36.18 18.89 11.84
C ALA A 86 34.89 18.10 11.54
N LEU A 87 34.98 16.93 10.90
CA LEU A 87 33.83 16.05 10.67
C LEU A 87 33.08 15.75 11.97
N PHE A 88 33.83 15.49 13.05
CA PHE A 88 33.25 15.02 14.31
C PHE A 88 32.57 16.13 15.10
N ASP A 89 32.91 17.40 14.84
CA ASP A 89 32.17 18.56 15.35
C ASP A 89 30.74 18.63 14.78
N TYR A 90 30.53 18.02 13.61
CA TYR A 90 29.24 17.96 12.93
C TYR A 90 28.48 16.66 13.22
N CYS A 91 29.10 15.65 13.82
CA CYS A 91 28.41 14.43 14.23
C CYS A 91 27.62 14.65 15.53
N SER A 92 26.51 13.93 15.69
CA SER A 92 25.89 13.81 17.01
C SER A 92 26.53 12.65 17.76
N THR A 93 26.37 12.60 19.08
CA THR A 93 26.91 11.52 19.91
C THR A 93 25.82 10.81 20.70
N ASN A 94 26.06 9.56 21.09
CA ASN A 94 25.25 8.91 22.11
C ASN A 94 25.45 9.57 23.49
N GLU A 95 24.62 9.20 24.48
CA GLU A 95 24.64 9.79 25.83
C GLU A 95 26.01 9.73 26.51
N ASN A 96 26.78 8.68 26.23
CA ASN A 96 28.12 8.49 26.79
C ASN A 96 29.24 9.15 25.97
N GLY A 97 28.92 9.82 24.86
CA GLY A 97 29.90 10.49 23.98
C GLY A 97 30.85 9.54 23.23
N ARG A 98 30.54 8.24 23.16
CA ARG A 98 31.45 7.20 22.65
C ARG A 98 31.17 6.77 21.22
N LEU A 99 29.95 6.96 20.75
CA LEU A 99 29.53 6.62 19.39
C LEU A 99 29.07 7.89 18.70
N PHE A 100 29.55 8.08 17.47
CA PHE A 100 29.17 9.18 16.61
C PHE A 100 28.07 8.74 15.66
N TYR A 101 27.04 9.56 15.49
CA TYR A 101 26.01 9.37 14.49
C TYR A 101 26.08 10.50 13.45
N PRO A 102 25.87 10.17 12.17
CA PRO A 102 25.89 11.17 11.12
C PRO A 102 24.69 12.11 11.25
N THR A 103 24.94 13.39 10.98
CA THR A 103 23.93 14.43 10.86
C THR A 103 23.89 14.96 9.43
N VAL A 104 22.92 15.83 9.13
CA VAL A 104 22.92 16.57 7.85
C VAL A 104 24.20 17.39 7.70
N GLN A 105 24.70 18.00 8.77
CA GLN A 105 25.95 18.79 8.74
C GLN A 105 27.18 17.91 8.49
N ALA A 106 27.21 16.70 9.06
CA ALA A 106 28.26 15.73 8.80
C ALA A 106 28.27 15.33 7.33
N VAL A 107 27.10 15.07 6.73
CA VAL A 107 26.97 14.83 5.28
C VAL A 107 27.47 16.02 4.46
N GLN A 108 27.06 17.24 4.83
CA GLN A 108 27.54 18.44 4.14
C GLN A 108 29.06 18.51 4.18
N TYR A 109 29.70 18.25 5.32
CA TYR A 109 31.15 18.22 5.41
C TYR A 109 31.78 17.10 4.57
N VAL A 110 31.21 15.88 4.60
CA VAL A 110 31.70 14.76 3.79
C VAL A 110 31.68 15.10 2.30
N LEU A 111 30.61 15.71 1.81
CA LEU A 111 30.47 16.06 0.40
C LEU A 111 31.14 17.38 0.02
N GLY A 112 31.09 18.42 0.85
CA GLY A 112 31.51 19.77 0.51
C GLY A 112 32.81 20.25 1.15
N GLY A 113 33.33 19.54 2.14
CA GLY A 113 34.53 19.93 2.90
C GLY A 113 34.42 21.33 3.50
N GLU A 114 35.47 22.15 3.35
CA GLU A 114 35.51 23.52 3.87
C GLU A 114 34.71 24.51 3.01
N SER A 115 34.42 24.17 1.75
CA SER A 115 33.70 25.04 0.82
C SER A 115 32.24 25.20 1.23
N ILE A 116 31.85 26.41 1.65
CA ILE A 116 30.46 26.74 1.98
C ILE A 116 29.53 26.49 0.79
N SER A 117 29.97 26.84 -0.43
CA SER A 117 29.14 26.64 -1.63
C SER A 117 28.87 25.16 -1.91
N GLU A 118 29.87 24.29 -1.74
CA GLU A 118 29.68 22.85 -1.96
C GLU A 118 28.85 22.22 -0.83
N ARG A 119 29.05 22.67 0.42
CA ARG A 119 28.19 22.29 1.55
C ARG A 119 26.73 22.69 1.36
N LEU A 120 26.46 23.81 0.68
CA LEU A 120 25.09 24.22 0.34
C LEU A 120 24.49 23.31 -0.74
N LYS A 121 25.24 22.94 -1.78
CA LYS A 121 24.77 21.98 -2.80
C LYS A 121 24.40 20.63 -2.19
N ALA A 122 25.14 20.18 -1.17
CA ALA A 122 24.82 18.94 -0.47
C ALA A 122 23.41 18.94 0.18
N LEU A 123 22.83 20.12 0.47
CA LEU A 123 21.46 20.22 0.98
C LEU A 123 20.41 19.87 -0.07
N ASP A 124 20.72 19.97 -1.37
CA ASP A 124 19.77 19.66 -2.43
C ASP A 124 19.30 18.21 -2.39
N HIS A 125 20.15 17.29 -1.90
CA HIS A 125 19.81 15.90 -1.67
C HIS A 125 18.83 15.67 -0.52
N PHE A 126 18.51 16.70 0.26
CA PHE A 126 17.52 16.64 1.32
C PHE A 126 16.29 17.52 1.05
N ASN A 127 16.17 18.08 -0.16
CA ASN A 127 14.93 18.73 -0.57
C ASN A 127 13.81 17.70 -0.73
N PRO A 128 12.53 18.09 -0.55
CA PRO A 128 11.39 17.18 -0.69
C PRO A 128 11.31 16.44 -2.05
N ASP A 129 11.87 17.03 -3.10
CA ASP A 129 11.90 16.47 -4.44
C ASP A 129 13.06 15.51 -4.70
N SER A 130 14.01 15.36 -3.76
CA SER A 130 15.15 14.46 -3.91
C SER A 130 14.70 13.00 -3.82
N VAL A 131 15.43 12.09 -4.49
CA VAL A 131 15.09 10.66 -4.48
C VAL A 131 15.13 10.09 -3.05
N LEU A 132 16.11 10.52 -2.25
CA LEU A 132 16.28 10.03 -0.87
C LEU A 132 15.11 10.38 0.06
N ILE A 133 14.51 11.56 -0.12
CA ILE A 133 13.38 12.03 0.70
C ILE A 133 12.07 11.52 0.12
N LYS A 134 11.86 11.64 -1.20
CA LYS A 134 10.63 11.22 -1.88
C LYS A 134 10.33 9.73 -1.71
N ASP A 135 11.37 8.89 -1.76
CA ASP A 135 11.22 7.45 -1.57
C ASP A 135 11.29 7.01 -0.10
N GLU A 136 11.34 7.97 0.83
CA GLU A 136 11.46 7.76 2.29
C GLU A 136 12.68 6.92 2.68
N LEU A 137 13.80 7.04 1.94
CA LEU A 137 15.01 6.25 2.19
C LEU A 137 15.76 6.72 3.43
N ILE A 138 15.68 8.02 3.72
CA ILE A 138 16.31 8.61 4.89
C ILE A 138 15.29 9.40 5.70
N ALA A 139 15.39 9.26 7.02
CA ALA A 139 14.62 10.00 8.00
C ALA A 139 15.55 10.82 8.90
N ARG A 140 14.96 11.82 9.57
CA ARG A 140 15.66 12.71 10.50
C ARG A 140 15.02 12.60 11.87
N HIS A 141 15.85 12.42 12.89
CA HIS A 141 15.42 12.41 14.28
C HIS A 141 16.44 13.18 15.11
N ASN A 142 15.97 14.23 15.77
CA ASN A 142 16.82 15.28 16.33
C ASN A 142 17.77 15.82 15.23
N SER A 143 19.08 15.78 15.47
CA SER A 143 20.09 16.23 14.51
C SER A 143 20.59 15.11 13.59
N SER A 144 20.24 13.85 13.87
CA SER A 144 20.84 12.68 13.21
C SER A 144 20.03 12.22 11.99
N ILE A 145 20.73 11.67 10.99
CA ILE A 145 20.12 10.99 9.84
C ILE A 145 20.16 9.47 10.05
N TYR A 146 19.11 8.78 9.63
CA TYR A 146 19.05 7.32 9.69
C TYR A 146 18.09 6.78 8.63
N VAL A 147 18.19 5.49 8.32
CA VAL A 147 17.19 4.77 7.53
C VAL A 147 16.12 4.22 8.48
N ASP A 148 14.85 4.51 8.24
CA ASP A 148 13.75 4.01 9.09
C ASP A 148 13.58 2.48 8.99
N GLN A 149 12.65 1.89 9.75
CA GLN A 149 12.48 0.44 9.76
C GLN A 149 11.94 -0.12 8.43
N GLU A 150 11.01 0.57 7.77
CA GLU A 150 10.40 0.10 6.52
C GLU A 150 11.42 0.14 5.38
N ALA A 151 12.12 1.26 5.22
CA ALA A 151 13.18 1.43 4.24
C ALA A 151 14.33 0.46 4.48
N PHE A 152 14.75 0.26 5.74
CA PHE A 152 15.84 -0.67 6.06
C PHE A 152 15.52 -2.10 5.66
N ASN A 153 14.31 -2.60 5.94
CA ASN A 153 13.94 -3.97 5.55
C ASN A 153 13.86 -4.14 4.04
N THR A 154 13.39 -3.10 3.33
CA THR A 154 13.33 -3.10 1.87
C THR A 154 14.74 -3.11 1.27
N ILE A 155 15.64 -2.27 1.79
CA ILE A 155 16.99 -2.09 1.27
C ILE A 155 17.91 -3.28 1.60
N ILE A 156 17.77 -3.87 2.79
CA ILE A 156 18.67 -4.93 3.28
C ILE A 156 18.14 -6.33 3.00
N PHE A 157 16.84 -6.57 3.17
CA PHE A 157 16.26 -7.91 3.02
C PHE A 157 15.39 -8.07 1.77
N GLY A 158 15.13 -6.99 1.03
CA GLY A 158 14.20 -7.02 -0.09
C GLY A 158 12.75 -7.25 0.33
N VAL A 159 12.45 -7.08 1.63
CA VAL A 159 11.12 -7.26 2.18
C VAL A 159 10.48 -5.89 2.34
N GLU A 160 9.50 -5.60 1.50
CA GLU A 160 8.62 -4.44 1.70
C GLU A 160 7.70 -4.74 2.88
N LEU A 161 7.94 -4.08 4.01
CA LEU A 161 7.03 -4.13 5.15
C LEU A 161 5.83 -3.25 4.84
N LEU A 162 4.69 -3.88 4.61
CA LEU A 162 3.43 -3.17 4.45
C LEU A 162 2.92 -2.72 5.82
N PRO A 163 2.46 -1.46 5.95
CA PRO A 163 1.96 -0.95 7.21
C PRO A 163 0.77 -1.78 7.71
N LYS A 164 0.76 -2.01 9.02
CA LYS A 164 -0.38 -2.62 9.70
C LYS A 164 -1.34 -1.54 10.18
N MET A 165 -2.62 -1.89 10.24
CA MET A 165 -3.65 -1.00 10.77
C MET A 165 -3.28 -0.57 12.20
N SER A 166 -3.30 0.73 12.44
CA SER A 166 -3.02 1.34 13.74
C SER A 166 -3.73 2.69 13.83
N ASN A 167 -3.66 3.34 14.99
CA ASN A 167 -4.22 4.69 15.13
C ASN A 167 -3.56 5.68 14.15
N ASP A 168 -2.29 5.49 13.80
CA ASP A 168 -1.56 6.37 12.88
C ASP A 168 -1.74 5.98 11.39
N PHE A 169 -2.26 4.79 11.13
CA PHE A 169 -2.47 4.26 9.78
C PHE A 169 -3.84 3.55 9.69
N PRO A 170 -4.90 4.26 9.30
CA PRO A 170 -6.29 3.79 9.37
C PRO A 170 -6.68 2.93 8.15
N ALA A 171 -5.78 2.03 7.75
CA ALA A 171 -6.04 1.13 6.64
C ALA A 171 -5.42 -0.25 6.89
N GLU A 172 -6.10 -1.27 6.37
CA GLU A 172 -5.70 -2.67 6.46
C GLU A 172 -5.45 -3.21 5.06
N GLN A 173 -4.35 -3.93 4.86
CA GLN A 173 -4.11 -4.60 3.59
C GLN A 173 -5.13 -5.72 3.39
N ILE A 174 -5.83 -5.69 2.26
CA ILE A 174 -6.65 -6.81 1.79
C ILE A 174 -5.93 -7.55 0.66
N ASN A 175 -5.95 -8.87 0.70
CA ASN A 175 -5.41 -9.74 -0.33
C ASN A 175 -6.32 -10.95 -0.54
N THR A 176 -6.04 -11.74 -1.56
CA THR A 176 -6.77 -12.97 -1.80
C THR A 176 -5.89 -14.03 -2.48
N SER A 177 -6.04 -15.29 -2.06
CA SER A 177 -5.48 -16.44 -2.76
C SER A 177 -6.25 -16.78 -4.04
N ARG A 178 -7.50 -16.29 -4.17
CA ARG A 178 -8.39 -16.54 -5.30
C ARG A 178 -7.89 -15.94 -6.63
N SER A 179 -8.50 -16.35 -7.73
CA SER A 179 -8.25 -15.93 -9.10
C SER A 179 -9.52 -15.38 -9.76
N TRP A 180 -9.42 -14.79 -10.95
CA TRP A 180 -10.59 -14.28 -11.69
C TRP A 180 -11.65 -15.37 -11.98
N THR A 181 -11.25 -16.64 -12.09
CA THR A 181 -12.21 -17.74 -12.32
C THR A 181 -13.10 -18.00 -11.11
N ASP A 182 -12.65 -17.62 -9.91
CA ASP A 182 -13.41 -17.77 -8.67
C ASP A 182 -14.44 -16.64 -8.48
N LEU A 183 -14.32 -15.56 -9.26
CA LEU A 183 -15.23 -14.41 -9.25
C LEU A 183 -16.15 -14.48 -10.47
N ILE A 184 -17.30 -15.11 -10.28
CA ILE A 184 -18.31 -15.27 -11.32
C ILE A 184 -19.19 -14.02 -11.35
N LEU A 185 -19.08 -13.26 -12.44
CA LEU A 185 -19.81 -12.02 -12.68
C LEU A 185 -20.41 -12.01 -14.08
N PRO A 186 -21.46 -11.18 -14.32
CA PRO A 186 -21.95 -10.92 -15.66
C PRO A 186 -20.84 -10.38 -16.58
N GLN A 187 -20.86 -10.78 -17.85
CA GLN A 187 -19.82 -10.40 -18.81
C GLN A 187 -19.62 -8.87 -18.91
N ASN A 188 -20.69 -8.09 -18.82
CA ASN A 188 -20.60 -6.63 -18.85
C ASN A 188 -19.78 -6.09 -17.67
N THR A 189 -20.00 -6.61 -16.46
CA THR A 189 -19.24 -6.23 -15.26
C THR A 189 -17.76 -6.62 -15.40
N LEU A 190 -17.47 -7.80 -15.96
CA LEU A 190 -16.09 -8.22 -16.25
C LEU A 190 -15.39 -7.30 -17.25
N ASN A 191 -16.08 -6.90 -18.34
CA ASN A 191 -15.53 -5.98 -19.33
C ASN A 191 -15.23 -4.59 -18.71
N GLU A 192 -16.09 -4.11 -17.81
CA GLU A 192 -15.83 -2.86 -17.08
C GLU A 192 -14.62 -2.98 -16.14
N LEU A 193 -14.43 -4.12 -15.47
CA LEU A 193 -13.25 -4.39 -14.65
C LEU A 193 -11.96 -4.45 -15.49
N GLN A 194 -12.01 -5.06 -16.68
CA GLN A 194 -10.88 -5.05 -17.63
C GLN A 194 -10.50 -3.64 -18.09
N THR A 195 -11.46 -2.71 -18.15
CA THR A 195 -11.16 -1.30 -18.45
C THR A 195 -10.28 -0.65 -17.37
N ILE A 196 -10.44 -1.04 -16.11
CA ILE A 196 -9.60 -0.57 -15.01
C ILE A 196 -8.17 -1.08 -15.19
N GLU A 197 -8.02 -2.36 -15.53
CA GLU A 197 -6.72 -2.98 -15.81
C GLU A 197 -6.02 -2.31 -17.01
N ALA A 198 -6.77 -2.07 -18.09
CA ALA A 198 -6.27 -1.37 -19.27
C ALA A 198 -5.80 0.05 -18.93
N TRP A 199 -6.58 0.80 -18.13
CA TRP A 199 -6.14 2.10 -17.64
C TRP A 199 -4.85 1.98 -16.83
N TYR A 200 -4.80 1.04 -15.88
CA TYR A 200 -3.64 0.89 -15.00
C TYR A 200 -2.34 0.67 -15.79
N ASN A 201 -2.36 -0.28 -16.73
CA ASN A 201 -1.19 -0.67 -17.52
C ASN A 201 -0.75 0.40 -18.54
N ASN A 202 -1.67 1.25 -19.01
CA ASN A 202 -1.41 2.22 -20.09
C ASN A 202 -1.46 3.69 -19.64
N SER A 203 -1.77 3.95 -18.37
CA SER A 203 -1.94 5.31 -17.82
C SER A 203 -0.71 6.18 -18.02
N ARG A 204 0.49 5.61 -17.85
CA ARG A 204 1.76 6.30 -18.06
C ARG A 204 1.90 6.79 -19.51
N ILE A 205 1.65 5.91 -20.49
CA ILE A 205 1.71 6.25 -21.93
C ILE A 205 0.70 7.35 -22.24
N LEU A 206 -0.53 7.23 -21.73
CA LEU A 206 -1.58 8.22 -21.96
C LEU A 206 -1.21 9.59 -21.37
N MET A 207 -0.69 9.61 -20.14
CA MET A 207 -0.42 10.86 -19.42
C MET A 207 0.91 11.51 -19.84
N GLU A 208 1.97 10.73 -20.02
CA GLU A 208 3.32 11.21 -20.35
C GLU A 208 3.50 11.30 -21.87
N ASP A 209 3.49 10.16 -22.58
CA ASP A 209 3.85 10.09 -24.00
C ASP A 209 2.86 10.84 -24.90
N TRP A 210 1.56 10.76 -24.59
CA TRP A 210 0.53 11.46 -25.35
C TRP A 210 0.24 12.88 -24.86
N GLY A 211 0.92 13.32 -23.79
CA GLY A 211 0.80 14.69 -23.29
C GLY A 211 -0.57 15.04 -22.69
N MET A 212 -1.33 14.05 -22.21
CA MET A 212 -2.69 14.28 -21.68
C MET A 212 -2.70 14.81 -20.25
N GLN A 213 -1.57 14.86 -19.55
CA GLN A 213 -1.47 15.43 -18.19
C GLN A 213 -1.88 16.91 -18.12
N LYS A 214 -1.90 17.64 -19.25
CA LYS A 214 -2.41 19.02 -19.32
C LYS A 214 -3.94 19.11 -19.43
N LYS A 215 -4.61 18.01 -19.76
CA LYS A 215 -6.05 17.96 -20.08
C LYS A 215 -6.84 17.08 -19.10
N LEU A 216 -6.22 16.06 -18.54
CA LEU A 216 -6.85 15.10 -17.64
C LEU A 216 -6.30 15.26 -16.23
N LYS A 217 -7.17 15.10 -15.24
CA LYS A 217 -6.75 14.93 -13.84
C LYS A 217 -6.03 13.58 -13.69
N PRO A 218 -4.98 13.48 -12.86
CA PRO A 218 -4.32 12.21 -12.59
C PRO A 218 -5.23 11.25 -11.82
N GLY A 219 -4.89 9.96 -11.86
CA GLY A 219 -5.59 8.90 -11.13
C GLY A 219 -6.86 8.37 -11.78
N PHE A 220 -7.34 7.26 -11.21
CA PHE A 220 -8.57 6.60 -11.65
C PHE A 220 -9.45 6.29 -10.45
N ARG A 221 -10.74 6.60 -10.61
CA ARG A 221 -11.71 6.62 -9.52
C ARG A 221 -12.87 5.78 -9.96
N VAL A 222 -13.10 4.70 -9.23
CA VAL A 222 -14.09 3.69 -9.58
C VAL A 222 -15.08 3.53 -8.44
N LEU A 223 -16.37 3.51 -8.77
CA LEU A 223 -17.44 3.21 -7.82
C LEU A 223 -17.98 1.80 -8.12
N PHE A 224 -17.76 0.87 -7.22
CA PHE A 224 -18.44 -0.42 -7.18
C PHE A 224 -19.76 -0.25 -6.42
N TYR A 225 -20.87 -0.64 -7.04
CA TYR A 225 -22.15 -0.56 -6.36
C TYR A 225 -23.04 -1.76 -6.64
N GLY A 226 -23.85 -2.14 -5.67
CA GLY A 226 -24.74 -3.29 -5.74
C GLY A 226 -24.97 -3.89 -4.37
N ASP A 227 -25.83 -4.89 -4.30
CA ASP A 227 -26.21 -5.53 -3.04
C ASP A 227 -25.00 -6.11 -2.29
N PRO A 228 -25.05 -6.22 -0.95
CA PRO A 228 -24.01 -6.90 -0.18
C PRO A 228 -23.82 -8.33 -0.68
N GLY A 229 -22.60 -8.86 -0.56
CA GLY A 229 -22.31 -10.25 -0.95
C GLY A 229 -22.19 -10.54 -2.45
N THR A 230 -22.18 -9.52 -3.31
CA THR A 230 -22.03 -9.63 -4.77
C THR A 230 -20.57 -9.64 -5.27
N GLY A 231 -19.58 -9.61 -4.36
CA GLY A 231 -18.16 -9.77 -4.71
C GLY A 231 -17.35 -8.48 -4.91
N LYS A 232 -17.84 -7.31 -4.47
CA LYS A 232 -17.16 -6.01 -4.58
C LYS A 232 -15.74 -6.02 -3.98
N THR A 233 -15.61 -6.46 -2.72
CA THR A 233 -14.32 -6.53 -2.01
C THR A 233 -13.38 -7.57 -2.64
N LEU A 234 -13.93 -8.71 -3.08
CA LEU A 234 -13.14 -9.74 -3.78
C LEU A 234 -12.60 -9.21 -5.12
N ALA A 235 -13.41 -8.45 -5.88
CA ALA A 235 -12.97 -7.82 -7.12
C ALA A 235 -11.82 -6.82 -6.89
N ALA A 236 -11.89 -6.02 -5.82
CA ALA A 236 -10.80 -5.11 -5.45
C ALA A 236 -9.51 -5.87 -5.11
N SER A 237 -9.58 -6.93 -4.29
CA SER A 237 -8.43 -7.77 -3.97
C SER A 237 -7.83 -8.46 -5.20
N LEU A 238 -8.67 -8.91 -6.14
CA LEU A 238 -8.22 -9.48 -7.41
C LEU A 238 -7.52 -8.42 -8.27
N LEU A 239 -8.09 -7.23 -8.44
CA LEU A 239 -7.42 -6.14 -9.16
C LEU A 239 -6.02 -5.86 -8.61
N GLY A 240 -5.84 -5.84 -7.28
CA GLY A 240 -4.52 -5.74 -6.66
C GLY A 240 -3.59 -6.89 -7.02
N LYS A 241 -4.07 -8.13 -6.93
CA LYS A 241 -3.29 -9.32 -7.31
C LYS A 241 -2.81 -9.27 -8.76
N TYR A 242 -3.68 -8.89 -9.70
CA TYR A 242 -3.36 -8.85 -11.13
C TYR A 242 -2.47 -7.66 -11.50
N THR A 243 -2.68 -6.49 -10.87
CA THR A 243 -1.80 -5.33 -11.04
C THR A 243 -0.49 -5.41 -10.23
N LYS A 244 -0.34 -6.47 -9.42
CA LYS A 244 0.78 -6.68 -8.48
C LYS A 244 0.95 -5.52 -7.50
N ARG A 245 -0.16 -4.95 -7.02
CA ARG A 245 -0.18 -3.84 -6.08
C ARG A 245 -0.88 -4.21 -4.77
N PRO A 246 -0.34 -3.80 -3.62
CA PRO A 246 -1.07 -3.84 -2.36
C PRO A 246 -2.39 -3.07 -2.47
N VAL A 247 -3.45 -3.65 -1.91
CA VAL A 247 -4.76 -3.00 -1.77
C VAL A 247 -4.97 -2.72 -0.30
N PHE A 248 -5.22 -1.45 0.04
CA PHE A 248 -5.49 -1.03 1.41
C PHE A 248 -6.97 -0.67 1.54
N ARG A 249 -7.68 -1.45 2.35
CA ARG A 249 -9.03 -1.11 2.78
C ARG A 249 -8.94 -0.04 3.86
N VAL A 250 -9.47 1.14 3.57
CA VAL A 250 -9.50 2.27 4.50
C VAL A 250 -10.71 2.11 5.41
N ASP A 251 -10.48 2.11 6.72
CA ASP A 251 -11.55 2.13 7.71
C ASP A 251 -11.92 3.59 8.01
N VAL A 252 -13.02 4.04 7.41
CA VAL A 252 -13.46 5.44 7.59
C VAL A 252 -14.11 5.68 8.94
N SER A 253 -14.54 4.63 9.66
CA SER A 253 -15.03 4.79 11.03
C SER A 253 -13.92 5.22 12.00
N MET A 254 -12.67 4.78 11.76
CA MET A 254 -11.50 5.22 12.53
C MET A 254 -11.16 6.70 12.26
N LEU A 255 -11.51 7.20 11.07
CA LEU A 255 -11.25 8.58 10.67
C LEU A 255 -12.19 9.57 11.37
N VAL A 256 -13.45 9.21 11.63
CA VAL A 256 -14.44 10.11 12.25
C VAL A 256 -14.30 10.18 13.79
N SER A 257 -13.11 9.90 14.34
CA SER A 257 -12.88 9.81 15.79
C SER A 257 -12.67 11.17 16.47
N LYS A 258 -12.68 11.18 17.82
CA LYS A 258 -12.90 12.32 18.73
C LYS A 258 -11.88 13.49 18.66
N TYR A 259 -10.83 13.41 17.86
CA TYR A 259 -9.72 14.37 17.88
C TYR A 259 -9.63 15.14 16.56
N ILE A 260 -10.28 16.30 16.55
CA ILE A 260 -10.33 17.26 15.42
C ILE A 260 -8.88 17.60 14.99
N GLY A 261 -8.53 17.29 13.74
CA GLY A 261 -7.26 17.65 13.10
C GLY A 261 -6.15 16.58 13.11
N GLU A 262 -6.24 15.53 13.93
CA GLU A 262 -5.32 14.37 13.85
C GLU A 262 -5.69 13.47 12.65
N THR A 263 -7.00 13.33 12.39
CA THR A 263 -7.56 12.59 11.25
C THR A 263 -7.05 13.09 9.91
N GLU A 264 -7.00 14.40 9.68
CA GLU A 264 -6.54 14.96 8.39
C GLU A 264 -5.07 14.65 8.14
N LYS A 265 -4.23 14.69 9.18
CA LYS A 265 -2.80 14.33 9.08
C LYS A 265 -2.62 12.84 8.77
N GLN A 266 -3.42 11.98 9.39
CA GLN A 266 -3.37 10.53 9.14
C GLN A 266 -3.85 10.21 7.72
N LEU A 267 -4.93 10.85 7.26
CA LEU A 267 -5.39 10.75 5.88
C LEU A 267 -4.34 11.24 4.88
N ALA A 268 -3.76 12.41 5.12
CA ALA A 268 -2.69 12.95 4.26
C ALA A 268 -1.56 11.93 4.11
N LYS A 269 -1.05 11.41 5.23
CA LYS A 269 0.00 10.37 5.25
C LYS A 269 -0.41 9.11 4.49
N LEU A 270 -1.64 8.63 4.68
CA LEU A 270 -2.15 7.43 3.97
C LEU A 270 -2.15 7.65 2.46
N PHE A 271 -2.69 8.77 1.99
CA PHE A 271 -2.73 9.08 0.56
C PHE A 271 -1.32 9.31 -0.01
N ASP A 272 -0.44 10.02 0.72
CA ASP A 272 0.93 10.29 0.28
C ASP A 272 1.73 8.97 0.17
N LYS A 273 1.64 8.07 1.17
CA LYS A 273 2.25 6.73 1.10
C LYS A 273 1.68 5.91 -0.06
N ALA A 274 0.36 5.91 -0.22
CA ALA A 274 -0.29 5.16 -1.29
C ALA A 274 0.11 5.67 -2.69
N GLU A 275 0.32 6.96 -2.85
CA GLU A 275 0.77 7.58 -4.10
C GLU A 275 2.23 7.21 -4.40
N ASN A 276 3.13 7.37 -3.43
CA ASN A 276 4.56 7.05 -3.57
C ASN A 276 4.81 5.56 -3.87
N LYS A 277 4.03 4.67 -3.25
CA LYS A 277 4.18 3.21 -3.39
C LYS A 277 3.22 2.58 -4.42
N ASN A 278 2.43 3.40 -5.13
CA ASN A 278 1.42 2.95 -6.11
C ASN A 278 0.42 1.92 -5.55
N TRP A 279 -0.04 2.12 -4.32
CA TRP A 279 -1.05 1.29 -3.69
C TRP A 279 -2.45 1.58 -4.24
N ILE A 280 -3.32 0.58 -4.19
CA ILE A 280 -4.75 0.75 -4.47
C ILE A 280 -5.46 1.06 -3.16
N LEU A 281 -6.20 2.15 -3.10
CA LEU A 281 -7.05 2.48 -1.96
C LEU A 281 -8.47 1.97 -2.20
N PHE A 282 -8.96 1.15 -1.27
CA PHE A 282 -10.32 0.61 -1.27
C PHE A 282 -11.11 1.21 -0.11
N PHE A 283 -12.17 1.94 -0.40
CA PHE A 283 -13.09 2.46 0.61
C PHE A 283 -14.35 1.62 0.58
N ASP A 284 -14.59 0.84 1.63
CA ASP A 284 -15.84 0.10 1.79
C ASP A 284 -16.92 1.00 2.40
N GLU A 285 -18.19 0.64 2.21
CA GLU A 285 -19.35 1.37 2.78
C GLU A 285 -19.35 2.88 2.48
N ALA A 286 -18.99 3.26 1.25
CA ALA A 286 -18.88 4.65 0.83
C ALA A 286 -20.18 5.47 1.02
N ASP A 287 -21.35 4.82 1.06
CA ASP A 287 -22.62 5.47 1.38
C ASP A 287 -22.75 5.97 2.82
N ALA A 288 -22.03 5.37 3.78
CA ALA A 288 -21.99 5.87 5.15
C ALA A 288 -21.30 7.25 5.24
N ILE A 289 -20.37 7.52 4.31
CA ILE A 289 -19.54 8.73 4.26
C ILE A 289 -20.17 9.77 3.33
N PHE A 290 -20.63 9.33 2.16
CA PHE A 290 -21.09 10.19 1.06
C PHE A 290 -22.61 10.13 0.84
N GLY A 291 -23.35 9.60 1.82
CA GLY A 291 -24.81 9.64 1.84
C GLY A 291 -25.34 11.08 1.81
N LYS A 292 -26.66 11.23 1.63
CA LYS A 292 -27.31 12.55 1.66
C LYS A 292 -26.93 13.26 2.96
N ARG A 293 -26.24 14.40 2.82
CA ARG A 293 -25.82 15.27 3.93
C ARG A 293 -26.97 15.39 4.93
N THR A 294 -26.74 15.01 6.17
CA THR A 294 -27.69 15.27 7.24
C THR A 294 -27.88 16.79 7.37
N ASN A 295 -29.12 17.22 7.55
CA ASN A 295 -29.39 18.63 7.84
C ASN A 295 -28.62 19.00 9.11
N VAL A 296 -27.68 19.96 8.98
CA VAL A 296 -26.82 20.44 10.06
C VAL A 296 -27.68 20.87 11.24
N ARG A 297 -27.63 20.15 12.35
CA ARG A 297 -28.31 20.51 13.59
C ARG A 297 -27.31 21.00 14.65
N ASP A 298 -26.11 20.44 14.69
CA ASP A 298 -25.10 20.75 15.71
C ASP A 298 -23.71 21.11 15.16
N ALA A 299 -22.85 21.67 16.03
CA ALA A 299 -21.46 22.00 15.70
C ALA A 299 -20.64 20.76 15.30
N HIS A 300 -20.93 19.59 15.89
CA HIS A 300 -20.31 18.30 15.52
C HIS A 300 -20.60 17.91 14.07
N ASP A 301 -21.82 18.18 13.57
CA ASP A 301 -22.17 17.89 12.17
C ASP A 301 -21.36 18.77 11.20
N LYS A 302 -21.00 19.99 11.59
CA LYS A 302 -20.18 20.87 10.73
C LYS A 302 -18.76 20.33 10.56
N TYR A 303 -18.14 19.82 11.62
CA TYR A 303 -16.80 19.25 11.58
C TYR A 303 -16.76 17.95 10.78
N ALA A 304 -17.73 17.05 10.99
CA ALA A 304 -17.85 15.84 10.17
C ALA A 304 -18.01 16.17 8.67
N ASN A 305 -18.77 17.21 8.33
CA ASN A 305 -18.90 17.66 6.93
C ASN A 305 -17.59 18.24 6.35
N GLN A 306 -16.74 18.86 7.16
CA GLN A 306 -15.43 19.35 6.73
C GLN A 306 -14.47 18.19 6.43
N GLU A 307 -14.41 17.18 7.30
CA GLU A 307 -13.57 15.99 7.10
C GLU A 307 -13.99 15.20 5.85
N VAL A 308 -15.31 15.03 5.64
CA VAL A 308 -15.84 14.41 4.41
C VAL A 308 -15.45 15.25 3.19
N SER A 309 -15.48 16.58 3.29
CA SER A 309 -15.06 17.46 2.18
C SER A 309 -13.57 17.36 1.88
N TYR A 310 -12.73 17.25 2.92
CA TYR A 310 -11.29 17.00 2.78
C TYR A 310 -11.02 15.64 2.11
N LEU A 311 -11.69 14.58 2.58
CA LEU A 311 -11.57 13.25 2.00
C LEU A 311 -11.97 13.25 0.51
N LEU A 312 -13.08 13.92 0.16
CA LEU A 312 -13.49 14.10 -1.23
C LEU A 312 -12.40 14.78 -2.06
N GLN A 313 -11.79 15.84 -1.54
CA GLN A 313 -10.71 16.54 -2.22
C GLN A 313 -9.51 15.61 -2.43
N ARG A 314 -9.08 14.86 -1.41
CA ARG A 314 -7.97 13.91 -1.53
C ARG A 314 -8.25 12.80 -2.54
N ILE A 315 -9.48 12.26 -2.55
CA ILE A 315 -9.92 11.28 -3.55
C ILE A 315 -9.82 11.86 -4.97
N GLU A 316 -10.16 13.14 -5.16
CA GLU A 316 -10.09 13.79 -6.47
C GLU A 316 -8.68 14.09 -6.98
N THR A 317 -7.74 14.34 -6.06
CA THR A 317 -6.36 14.73 -6.42
C THR A 317 -5.40 13.54 -6.45
N PHE A 318 -5.76 12.41 -5.85
CA PHE A 318 -4.91 11.23 -5.82
C PHE A 318 -4.63 10.69 -7.22
N SER A 319 -3.34 10.48 -7.53
CA SER A 319 -2.90 10.05 -8.85
C SER A 319 -2.94 8.53 -9.11
N GLY A 320 -3.23 7.74 -8.07
CA GLY A 320 -3.34 6.28 -8.18
C GLY A 320 -4.78 5.77 -8.47
N LEU A 321 -4.99 4.48 -8.23
CA LEU A 321 -6.31 3.84 -8.35
C LEU A 321 -7.05 3.87 -7.02
N ILE A 322 -8.23 4.48 -7.00
CA ILE A 322 -9.17 4.44 -5.87
C ILE A 322 -10.43 3.69 -6.28
N ILE A 323 -10.83 2.76 -5.43
CA ILE A 323 -12.06 1.99 -5.55
C ILE A 323 -12.93 2.32 -4.34
N LEU A 324 -14.12 2.84 -4.58
CA LEU A 324 -15.16 3.01 -3.57
C LEU A 324 -16.23 1.93 -3.75
N ALA A 325 -16.64 1.24 -2.69
CA ALA A 325 -17.74 0.30 -2.70
C ALA A 325 -18.93 0.88 -1.94
N SER A 326 -20.14 0.74 -2.49
CA SER A 326 -21.39 1.15 -1.84
C SER A 326 -22.48 0.12 -2.05
N ASN A 327 -23.38 0.00 -1.07
CA ASN A 327 -24.58 -0.82 -1.21
C ASN A 327 -25.73 -0.06 -1.91
N PHE A 328 -25.74 1.28 -1.82
CA PHE A 328 -26.88 2.10 -2.25
C PHE A 328 -26.47 3.27 -3.16
N LYS A 329 -26.35 3.04 -4.47
CA LYS A 329 -26.08 4.14 -5.43
C LYS A 329 -27.10 5.28 -5.37
N ASN A 330 -28.38 4.98 -5.11
CA ASN A 330 -29.45 5.98 -5.07
C ASN A 330 -29.34 6.96 -3.89
N ASN A 331 -28.58 6.60 -2.86
CA ASN A 331 -28.36 7.45 -1.68
C ASN A 331 -27.19 8.42 -1.87
N MET A 332 -26.39 8.22 -2.93
CA MET A 332 -25.25 9.07 -3.27
C MET A 332 -25.70 10.24 -4.16
N ASP A 333 -25.15 11.43 -3.92
CA ASP A 333 -25.45 12.61 -4.74
C ASP A 333 -24.98 12.40 -6.20
N LYS A 334 -25.80 12.85 -7.17
CA LYS A 334 -25.44 12.92 -8.59
C LYS A 334 -24.17 13.75 -8.82
N ALA A 335 -23.95 14.80 -8.01
CA ALA A 335 -22.72 15.59 -8.09
C ALA A 335 -21.47 14.79 -7.72
N PHE A 336 -21.59 13.83 -6.80
CA PHE A 336 -20.50 12.95 -6.38
C PHE A 336 -20.23 11.87 -7.43
N THR A 337 -21.28 11.18 -7.90
CA THR A 337 -21.14 10.11 -8.91
C THR A 337 -20.53 10.59 -10.24
N ARG A 338 -20.72 11.87 -10.63
CA ARG A 338 -20.07 12.48 -11.80
C ARG A 338 -18.55 12.61 -11.71
N ARG A 339 -17.96 12.48 -10.51
CA ARG A 339 -16.52 12.60 -10.29
C ARG A 339 -15.77 11.28 -10.52
N PHE A 340 -16.50 10.19 -10.71
CA PHE A 340 -15.94 8.87 -10.99
C PHE A 340 -15.72 8.68 -12.49
N HIS A 341 -14.61 8.03 -12.83
CA HIS A 341 -14.31 7.64 -14.20
C HIS A 341 -15.14 6.42 -14.62
N SER A 342 -15.42 5.52 -13.68
CA SER A 342 -16.24 4.33 -13.92
C SER A 342 -17.16 4.05 -12.73
N CYS A 343 -18.40 3.64 -13.01
CA CYS A 343 -19.37 3.21 -12.01
C CYS A 343 -19.86 1.81 -12.39
N ILE A 344 -19.33 0.79 -11.72
CA ILE A 344 -19.53 -0.62 -12.05
C ILE A 344 -20.63 -1.21 -11.16
N LYS A 345 -21.67 -1.74 -11.81
CA LYS A 345 -22.77 -2.41 -11.12
C LYS A 345 -22.47 -3.89 -10.90
N PHE A 346 -22.50 -4.31 -9.64
CA PHE A 346 -22.48 -5.70 -9.22
C PHE A 346 -23.93 -6.15 -9.00
N ASN A 347 -24.47 -6.91 -9.96
CA ASN A 347 -25.83 -7.43 -9.87
C ASN A 347 -25.82 -8.75 -9.07
N ASN A 348 -26.98 -9.10 -8.49
CA ASN A 348 -27.17 -10.45 -7.98
C ASN A 348 -27.01 -11.47 -9.11
N PRO A 349 -26.35 -12.62 -8.83
CA PRO A 349 -26.10 -13.62 -9.85
C PRO A 349 -27.41 -14.22 -10.35
N LYS A 350 -27.52 -14.37 -11.68
CA LYS A 350 -28.59 -15.10 -12.35
C LYS A 350 -28.47 -16.61 -12.09
N LYS A 351 -29.49 -17.39 -12.49
CA LYS A 351 -29.51 -18.85 -12.34
C LYS A 351 -28.20 -19.50 -12.80
N GLU A 352 -27.75 -19.18 -14.01
CA GLU A 352 -26.56 -19.80 -14.61
C GLU A 352 -25.28 -19.43 -13.84
N GLU A 353 -25.21 -18.19 -13.35
CA GLU A 353 -24.09 -17.69 -12.55
C GLU A 353 -24.08 -18.35 -11.16
N ARG A 354 -25.24 -18.49 -10.50
CA ARG A 354 -25.39 -19.20 -9.22
C ARG A 354 -24.96 -20.66 -9.33
N LEU A 355 -25.38 -21.35 -10.39
CA LEU A 355 -24.97 -22.74 -10.64
C LEU A 355 -23.44 -22.85 -10.74
N ARG A 356 -22.79 -21.95 -11.50
CA ARG A 356 -21.34 -21.91 -11.59
C ARG A 356 -20.69 -21.63 -10.22
N ILE A 357 -21.27 -20.73 -9.42
CA ILE A 357 -20.74 -20.44 -8.07
C ILE A 357 -20.78 -21.68 -7.20
N TRP A 358 -21.90 -22.42 -7.22
CA TRP A 358 -22.01 -23.70 -6.51
C TRP A 358 -20.96 -24.71 -6.96
N GLN A 359 -20.88 -24.97 -8.27
CA GLN A 359 -19.97 -25.97 -8.84
C GLN A 359 -18.50 -25.65 -8.57
N HIS A 360 -18.13 -24.37 -8.60
CA HIS A 360 -16.74 -23.94 -8.46
C HIS A 360 -16.27 -23.86 -7.01
N ASN A 361 -17.19 -23.66 -6.05
CA ASN A 361 -16.83 -23.43 -4.64
C ASN A 361 -17.15 -24.62 -3.72
N LEU A 362 -17.85 -25.65 -4.20
CA LEU A 362 -18.08 -26.86 -3.42
C LEU A 362 -16.76 -27.63 -3.23
N PRO A 363 -16.38 -27.98 -1.99
CA PRO A 363 -15.22 -28.82 -1.74
C PRO A 363 -15.38 -30.20 -2.40
N GLU A 364 -14.30 -30.70 -3.01
CA GLU A 364 -14.30 -32.02 -3.67
C GLU A 364 -14.63 -33.18 -2.72
N GLN A 365 -14.41 -32.98 -1.41
CA GLN A 365 -14.71 -33.98 -0.38
C GLN A 365 -16.20 -34.12 -0.10
N LEU A 366 -17.02 -33.09 -0.37
CA LEU A 366 -18.46 -33.17 -0.10
C LEU A 366 -19.16 -33.99 -1.19
N GLN A 367 -19.80 -35.08 -0.76
CA GLN A 367 -20.60 -35.91 -1.65
C GLN A 367 -22.07 -35.49 -1.55
N LEU A 368 -22.60 -34.90 -2.61
CA LEU A 368 -24.01 -34.50 -2.68
C LEU A 368 -24.88 -35.75 -2.97
N GLU A 369 -25.75 -36.13 -2.03
CA GLU A 369 -26.67 -37.26 -2.21
C GLU A 369 -27.96 -36.82 -2.89
N ASP A 370 -28.12 -37.18 -4.17
CA ASP A 370 -29.33 -36.90 -4.97
C ASP A 370 -29.72 -35.42 -5.05
N ILE A 371 -28.76 -34.50 -4.90
CA ILE A 371 -28.99 -33.05 -4.99
C ILE A 371 -28.73 -32.55 -6.41
N ASN A 372 -29.77 -32.04 -7.06
CA ASN A 372 -29.64 -31.32 -8.32
C ASN A 372 -29.31 -29.83 -8.07
N LEU A 373 -28.03 -29.46 -8.22
CA LEU A 373 -27.58 -28.07 -8.06
C LEU A 373 -28.25 -27.10 -9.05
N GLU A 374 -28.67 -27.56 -10.23
CA GLU A 374 -29.38 -26.72 -11.18
C GLU A 374 -30.76 -26.30 -10.65
N GLU A 375 -31.48 -27.24 -10.01
CA GLU A 375 -32.76 -26.96 -9.35
C GLU A 375 -32.57 -26.02 -8.15
N VAL A 376 -31.54 -26.26 -7.33
CA VAL A 376 -31.19 -25.39 -6.20
C VAL A 376 -30.89 -23.96 -6.69
N ALA A 377 -30.05 -23.82 -7.71
CA ALA A 377 -29.71 -22.53 -8.31
C ALA A 377 -30.91 -21.84 -8.95
N THR A 378 -31.87 -22.60 -9.49
CA THR A 378 -33.11 -22.06 -10.08
C THR A 378 -34.06 -21.55 -9.00
N ARG A 379 -34.29 -22.34 -7.95
CA ARG A 379 -35.30 -22.07 -6.92
C ARG A 379 -34.88 -21.01 -5.91
N TYR A 380 -33.59 -20.96 -5.56
CA TYR A 380 -33.10 -20.10 -4.49
C TYR A 380 -32.20 -18.96 -5.02
N GLU A 381 -32.68 -17.73 -4.88
CA GLU A 381 -32.00 -16.50 -5.25
C GLU A 381 -31.01 -16.05 -4.16
N LEU A 382 -29.85 -16.70 -4.16
CA LEU A 382 -28.74 -16.44 -3.25
C LEU A 382 -27.66 -15.56 -3.89
N THR A 383 -27.03 -14.70 -3.10
CA THR A 383 -25.81 -13.99 -3.51
C THR A 383 -24.59 -14.91 -3.46
N GLY A 384 -23.46 -14.49 -4.03
CA GLY A 384 -22.21 -15.25 -3.96
C GLY A 384 -21.78 -15.51 -2.51
N SER A 385 -21.87 -14.49 -1.64
CA SER A 385 -21.58 -14.67 -0.21
C SER A 385 -22.56 -15.60 0.50
N ASN A 386 -23.86 -15.55 0.19
CA ASN A 386 -24.81 -16.51 0.79
C ASN A 386 -24.46 -17.94 0.38
N ILE A 387 -24.14 -18.18 -0.89
CA ILE A 387 -23.74 -19.52 -1.36
C ILE A 387 -22.50 -20.01 -0.58
N MET A 388 -21.48 -19.15 -0.41
CA MET A 388 -20.31 -19.50 0.40
C MET A 388 -20.65 -19.82 1.85
N ASN A 389 -21.56 -19.05 2.47
CA ASN A 389 -22.02 -19.31 3.84
C ASN A 389 -22.76 -20.64 3.95
N VAL A 390 -23.60 -20.99 2.96
CA VAL A 390 -24.30 -22.28 2.93
C VAL A 390 -23.29 -23.42 2.79
N ILE A 391 -22.33 -23.32 1.87
CA ILE A 391 -21.26 -24.32 1.69
C ILE A 391 -20.49 -24.50 3.00
N GLN A 392 -20.16 -23.41 3.69
CA GLN A 392 -19.46 -23.45 4.97
C GLN A 392 -20.30 -24.14 6.07
N ASP A 393 -21.56 -23.76 6.25
CA ASP A 393 -22.45 -24.35 7.26
C ASP A 393 -22.65 -25.85 7.01
N VAL A 394 -22.89 -26.25 5.75
CA VAL A 394 -23.01 -27.65 5.35
C VAL A 394 -21.70 -28.40 5.62
N SER A 395 -20.55 -27.87 5.19
CA SER A 395 -19.25 -28.50 5.43
C SER A 395 -19.01 -28.75 6.92
N LEU A 396 -19.28 -27.75 7.77
CA LEU A 396 -19.13 -27.86 9.21
C LEU A 396 -20.09 -28.89 9.81
N LYS A 397 -21.36 -28.90 9.40
CA LYS A 397 -22.35 -29.89 9.86
C LYS A 397 -21.92 -31.31 9.51
N THR A 398 -21.48 -31.54 8.27
CA THR A 398 -21.03 -32.84 7.77
C THR A 398 -19.79 -33.34 8.53
N ILE A 399 -18.81 -32.45 8.78
CA ILE A 399 -17.63 -32.78 9.57
C ILE A 399 -18.01 -33.10 11.02
N ALA A 400 -18.86 -32.26 11.63
CA ALA A 400 -19.25 -32.40 13.03
C ALA A 400 -20.10 -33.66 13.30
N SER A 401 -20.99 -34.02 12.36
CA SER A 401 -21.81 -35.23 12.45
C SER A 401 -21.05 -36.51 12.15
N LYS A 402 -19.79 -36.41 11.68
CA LYS A 402 -18.99 -37.54 11.17
C LYS A 402 -19.74 -38.35 10.13
N ALA A 403 -20.46 -37.66 9.23
CA ALA A 403 -21.20 -38.32 8.17
C ALA A 403 -20.24 -39.20 7.35
N PRO A 404 -20.61 -40.46 7.04
CA PRO A 404 -19.80 -41.32 6.19
C PRO A 404 -19.53 -40.63 4.86
N ASP A 405 -18.29 -40.72 4.38
CA ASP A 405 -17.83 -40.11 3.12
C ASP A 405 -18.13 -38.61 2.95
N TYR A 406 -18.37 -37.89 4.06
CA TYR A 406 -18.80 -36.50 4.04
C TYR A 406 -20.04 -36.24 3.17
N ARG A 407 -21.01 -37.16 3.24
CA ARG A 407 -22.29 -37.05 2.53
C ARG A 407 -23.12 -35.86 3.00
N VAL A 408 -23.73 -35.18 2.04
CA VAL A 408 -24.63 -34.06 2.23
C VAL A 408 -26.00 -34.45 1.72
N SER A 409 -26.98 -34.53 2.63
CA SER A 409 -28.37 -34.76 2.27
C SER A 409 -29.04 -33.46 1.81
N LEU A 410 -30.09 -33.58 0.98
CA LEU A 410 -30.89 -32.43 0.56
C LEU A 410 -31.46 -31.66 1.74
N GLU A 411 -31.93 -32.35 2.79
CA GLU A 411 -32.44 -31.73 4.01
C GLU A 411 -31.41 -30.83 4.68
N MET A 412 -30.17 -31.31 4.84
CA MET A 412 -29.08 -30.54 5.42
C MET A 412 -28.79 -29.27 4.62
N LEU A 413 -28.75 -29.38 3.29
CA LEU A 413 -28.54 -28.24 2.40
C LEU A 413 -29.69 -27.23 2.51
N LEU A 414 -30.94 -27.69 2.46
CA LEU A 414 -32.12 -26.84 2.54
C LEU A 414 -32.23 -26.12 3.89
N GLU A 415 -31.88 -26.76 4.99
CA GLU A 415 -31.79 -26.10 6.30
C GLU A 415 -30.78 -24.95 6.28
N SER A 416 -29.60 -25.17 5.69
CA SER A 416 -28.54 -24.16 5.61
C SER A 416 -28.94 -23.01 4.68
N ILE A 417 -29.62 -23.28 3.56
CA ILE A 417 -30.22 -22.24 2.70
C ILE A 417 -31.28 -21.45 3.48
N LYS A 418 -32.17 -22.14 4.20
CA LYS A 418 -33.23 -21.51 5.00
C LYS A 418 -32.64 -20.58 6.06
N LYS A 419 -31.54 -20.96 6.72
CA LYS A 419 -30.83 -20.07 7.66
C LYS A 419 -30.38 -18.77 7.00
N GLU A 420 -29.81 -18.83 5.79
CA GLU A 420 -29.38 -17.62 5.06
C GLU A 420 -30.57 -16.74 4.65
N TYR A 421 -31.68 -17.35 4.21
CA TYR A 421 -32.92 -16.61 3.93
C TYR A 421 -33.47 -15.89 5.15
N VAL A 422 -33.49 -16.57 6.31
CA VAL A 422 -33.94 -15.98 7.58
C VAL A 422 -33.05 -14.84 8.03
N LYS A 423 -31.73 -14.92 7.83
CA LYS A 423 -30.80 -13.82 8.14
C LYS A 423 -31.05 -12.55 7.31
N GLU A 424 -31.59 -12.70 6.11
CA GLU A 424 -31.89 -11.58 5.20
C GLU A 424 -33.37 -11.17 5.21
N ASP A 425 -34.15 -11.64 6.19
CA ASP A 425 -35.60 -11.41 6.29
C ASP A 425 -36.36 -11.82 5.01
N LYS A 426 -35.86 -12.80 4.27
CA LYS A 426 -36.48 -13.34 3.05
C LYS A 426 -37.40 -14.51 3.38
N ILE A 427 -38.52 -14.61 2.67
CA ILE A 427 -39.45 -15.75 2.78
C ILE A 427 -38.83 -16.97 2.09
N PHE A 428 -38.69 -18.07 2.83
CA PHE A 428 -38.29 -19.37 2.30
C PHE A 428 -39.56 -20.17 1.93
N SER A 429 -39.76 -20.40 0.63
CA SER A 429 -40.94 -21.10 0.07
C SER A 429 -40.58 -22.27 -0.85
#